data_AF-A0A7X2PST6-F1
#
_entry.id   AF-A0A7X2PST6-F1
#
_cell.length_a   1.000
_cell.length_b   1.000
_cell.length_c   1.000
_cell.angle_alpha   90.00
_cell.angle_beta   90.00
_cell.angle_gamma   90.00
#
_symmetry.space_group_name_H-M   'P 1'
#
loop_
_entity.id
_entity.type
_entity.pdbx_description
1 polymer ?
#
loop_
_entity_poly.entity_id
_entity_poly.type
_entity_poly.pdbx_seq_one_letter_code
_entity_poly.pdbx_strand_id
1 'polypeptide(L)'
;MDATLHAQPVYGQVTEFAGGDRGIIDLLAVDRDGRLAVIELKVDQDIHLPLQALDYWMRVHWHLERGEFAERGYFSGIPLRAGPPRLLLVAPALEFHPSKETVLGFFRPDIPVERVGLGIQWRQELKVMFRAPGKTNSGT
;
A
#
# COMPACT_ATOMS: atom_id res chain seq x y z
N MET A 1 -6.21 4.49 10.99
CA MET A 1 -6.12 4.02 9.59
C MET A 1 -6.85 4.99 8.67
N ASP A 2 -6.64 4.95 7.34
CA ASP A 2 -7.18 5.96 6.41
C ASP A 2 -8.72 5.98 6.42
N ALA A 3 -9.30 7.09 6.86
CA ALA A 3 -10.75 7.26 7.01
C ALA A 3 -11.50 7.32 5.68
N THR A 4 -10.77 7.48 4.57
CA THR A 4 -11.34 7.47 3.21
C THR A 4 -11.60 6.07 2.71
N LEU A 5 -10.93 5.04 3.24
CA LEU A 5 -11.11 3.66 2.81
C LEU A 5 -12.44 3.08 3.32
N HIS A 6 -13.08 2.26 2.49
CA HIS A 6 -14.12 1.36 2.95
C HIS A 6 -13.50 0.31 3.87
N ALA A 7 -14.16 0.07 5.01
CA ALA A 7 -13.73 -0.97 5.94
C ALA A 7 -13.87 -2.38 5.35
N GLN A 8 -14.80 -2.56 4.41
CA GLN A 8 -15.05 -3.80 3.68
C GLN A 8 -15.61 -3.51 2.27
N PRO A 9 -15.35 -4.38 1.27
CA PRO A 9 -14.44 -5.52 1.36
C PRO A 9 -12.97 -5.09 1.33
N VAL A 10 -12.11 -5.88 1.98
CA VAL A 10 -10.65 -5.77 1.92
C VAL A 10 -10.11 -7.14 1.56
N TYR A 11 -9.28 -7.22 0.51
CA TYR A 11 -8.72 -8.47 0.03
C TYR A 11 -7.27 -8.58 0.47
N GLY A 12 -6.92 -9.68 1.15
CA GLY A 12 -5.54 -9.93 1.57
C GLY A 12 -4.83 -10.92 0.66
N GLN A 13 -3.56 -10.66 0.39
CA GLN A 13 -2.61 -11.61 -0.16
C GLN A 13 -1.50 -11.81 0.87
N VAL A 14 -1.20 -13.07 1.20
CA VAL A 14 -0.08 -13.41 2.09
C VAL A 14 1.11 -13.73 1.20
N THR A 15 2.22 -13.02 1.39
CA THR A 15 3.48 -13.34 0.71
C THR A 15 4.24 -14.35 1.56
N GLU A 16 4.39 -15.58 1.06
CA GLU A 16 5.23 -16.61 1.66
C GLU A 16 6.70 -16.32 1.33
N PHE A 17 7.43 -15.73 2.27
CA PHE A 17 8.88 -15.65 2.17
C PHE A 17 9.51 -17.00 2.51
N ALA A 18 10.54 -17.38 1.76
CA ALA A 18 11.35 -18.56 2.02
C ALA A 18 12.04 -18.42 3.40
N GLY A 19 11.44 -18.98 4.44
CA GLY A 19 12.01 -19.00 5.79
C GLY A 19 11.08 -18.51 6.91
N GLY A 20 9.91 -19.12 7.06
CA GLY A 20 9.21 -19.25 8.35
C GLY A 20 8.50 -18.02 8.95
N ASP A 21 8.92 -16.79 8.67
CA ASP A 21 8.31 -15.59 9.25
C ASP A 21 7.26 -14.95 8.33
N ARG A 22 6.00 -14.97 8.78
CA ARG A 22 4.83 -14.40 8.09
C ARG A 22 4.82 -12.87 8.26
N GLY A 23 5.76 -12.18 7.61
CA GLY A 23 6.04 -10.78 7.92
C GLY A 23 5.17 -9.72 7.22
N ILE A 24 4.56 -10.05 6.08
CA ILE A 24 4.01 -9.04 5.15
C ILE A 24 2.64 -9.47 4.66
N ILE A 25 1.68 -8.54 4.77
CA ILE A 25 0.31 -8.71 4.28
C ILE A 25 0.02 -7.58 3.31
N ASP A 26 -0.20 -7.95 2.05
CA ASP A 26 -0.60 -7.01 1.00
C ASP A 26 -2.12 -6.97 1.00
N LEU A 27 -2.70 -5.81 1.23
CA LEU A 27 -4.14 -5.61 1.20
C LEU A 27 -4.53 -4.77 -0.02
N LEU A 28 -5.65 -5.14 -0.65
CA LEU A 28 -6.31 -4.32 -1.63
C LEU A 28 -7.64 -3.82 -1.06
N ALA A 29 -7.78 -2.50 -1.02
CA ALA A 29 -8.96 -1.80 -0.54
C ALA A 29 -9.44 -0.79 -1.59
N VAL A 30 -10.61 -0.19 -1.34
CA VAL A 30 -11.19 0.87 -2.14
C VAL A 30 -11.62 2.02 -1.23
N ASP A 31 -11.47 3.26 -1.68
CA ASP A 31 -12.02 4.42 -0.97
C ASP A 31 -13.43 4.80 -1.41
N ARG A 32 -14.01 5.76 -0.68
CA ARG A 32 -15.37 6.27 -0.90
C ARG A 32 -15.60 6.84 -2.30
N ASP A 33 -14.53 7.23 -2.98
CA ASP A 33 -14.60 7.73 -4.35
C ASP A 33 -14.41 6.62 -5.38
N GLY A 34 -14.25 5.36 -4.96
CA GLY A 34 -14.04 4.23 -5.85
C GLY A 34 -12.60 4.07 -6.33
N ARG A 35 -11.63 4.77 -5.73
CA ARG A 35 -10.21 4.61 -6.08
C ARG A 35 -9.60 3.48 -5.25
N LEU A 36 -8.90 2.58 -5.94
CA LEU A 36 -8.20 1.47 -5.30
C LEU A 36 -7.00 1.94 -4.47
N ALA A 37 -6.68 1.19 -3.43
CA ALA A 37 -5.50 1.36 -2.59
C ALA A 37 -4.84 0.01 -2.34
N VAL A 38 -3.57 -0.11 -2.70
CA VAL A 38 -2.68 -1.20 -2.29
C VAL A 38 -2.03 -0.79 -0.97
N ILE A 39 -2.14 -1.65 0.03
CA ILE A 39 -1.64 -1.40 1.38
C ILE A 39 -0.63 -2.48 1.71
N GLU A 40 0.62 -2.07 1.81
CA GLU A 40 1.72 -2.92 2.27
C GLU A 40 1.81 -2.80 3.79
N LEU A 41 1.45 -3.84 4.55
CA LEU A 41 1.69 -3.86 5.99
C LEU A 41 3.00 -4.58 6.29
N LYS A 42 3.93 -3.83 6.85
CA LYS A 42 5.20 -4.34 7.36
C LYS A 42 5.10 -4.65 8.85
N VAL A 43 5.50 -5.86 9.25
CA VAL A 43 5.69 -6.19 10.67
C VAL A 43 7.15 -6.22 11.11
N ASP A 44 8.11 -6.11 10.19
CA ASP A 44 9.56 -6.03 10.45
C ASP A 44 10.35 -5.29 9.33
N GLN A 45 11.63 -5.00 9.59
CA GLN A 45 12.54 -4.23 8.74
C GLN A 45 13.21 -5.04 7.64
N ASP A 46 12.55 -5.20 6.49
CA ASP A 46 13.22 -5.66 5.26
C ASP A 46 13.31 -4.54 4.19
N ILE A 47 14.49 -4.46 3.56
CA ILE A 47 14.93 -3.45 2.59
C ILE A 47 14.39 -3.73 1.18
N HIS A 48 14.09 -4.98 0.82
CA HIS A 48 13.62 -5.35 -0.54
C HIS A 48 12.17 -4.94 -0.84
N LEU A 49 11.41 -4.63 0.20
CA LEU A 49 9.96 -4.48 0.14
C LEU A 49 9.37 -3.36 -0.73
N PRO A 50 9.97 -2.17 -0.89
CA PRO A 50 9.39 -1.19 -1.79
C PRO A 50 9.17 -1.78 -3.19
N LEU A 51 10.06 -2.67 -3.65
CA LEU A 51 9.94 -3.33 -4.94
C LEU A 51 8.79 -4.33 -4.98
N GLN A 52 8.57 -5.13 -3.94
CA GLN A 52 7.43 -6.05 -3.89
C GLN A 52 6.09 -5.30 -3.89
N ALA A 53 5.99 -4.25 -3.08
CA ALA A 53 4.80 -3.42 -3.00
C ALA A 53 4.50 -2.75 -4.36
N LEU A 54 5.56 -2.33 -5.07
CA LEU A 54 5.48 -1.81 -6.42
C LEU A 54 5.04 -2.89 -7.43
N ASP A 55 5.60 -4.09 -7.37
CA ASP A 55 5.24 -5.19 -8.27
C ASP A 55 3.76 -5.55 -8.14
N TYR A 56 3.24 -5.58 -6.90
CA TYR A 56 1.82 -5.81 -6.68
C TYR A 56 0.97 -4.64 -7.18
N TRP A 57 1.39 -3.40 -6.90
CA TRP A 57 0.71 -2.21 -7.41
C TRP A 57 0.63 -2.20 -8.95
N MET A 58 1.70 -2.58 -9.65
CA MET A 58 1.71 -2.66 -11.11
C MET A 58 0.71 -3.69 -11.64
N ARG A 59 0.61 -4.86 -10.99
CA ARG A 59 -0.40 -5.88 -11.33
C ARG A 59 -1.81 -5.35 -11.11
N VAL A 60 -2.08 -4.72 -9.97
CA VAL A 60 -3.39 -4.12 -9.67
C VAL A 60 -3.75 -3.05 -10.70
N HIS A 61 -2.83 -2.15 -11.02
CA HIS A 61 -3.07 -1.12 -12.03
C HIS A 61 -3.41 -1.73 -13.40
N TRP A 62 -2.63 -2.72 -13.85
CA TRP A 62 -2.87 -3.41 -15.11
C TRP A 62 -4.27 -4.05 -15.19
N HIS A 63 -4.70 -4.74 -14.12
CA HIS A 63 -6.04 -5.34 -14.06
C HIS A 63 -7.15 -4.28 -13.99
N LEU A 64 -6.90 -3.14 -13.31
CA LEU A 64 -7.86 -2.05 -13.19
C LEU A 64 -8.12 -1.36 -14.53
N GLU A 65 -7.06 -1.06 -15.30
CA GLU A 65 -7.19 -0.45 -16.63
C GLU A 65 -8.01 -1.31 -17.61
N ARG A 66 -8.10 -2.61 -17.34
CA ARG A 66 -8.81 -3.59 -18.15
C ARG A 66 -10.21 -3.91 -17.63
N GLY A 67 -10.65 -3.28 -16.54
CA GLY A 67 -11.97 -3.52 -15.95
C GLY A 67 -12.14 -4.87 -15.25
N GLU A 68 -11.05 -5.66 -15.12
CA GLU A 68 -11.13 -7.06 -14.70
C GLU A 68 -11.58 -7.24 -13.25
N PHE A 69 -11.42 -6.22 -12.40
CA PHE A 69 -11.96 -6.24 -11.03
C PHE A 69 -13.49 -6.31 -11.04
N ALA A 70 -14.15 -5.44 -11.81
CA ALA A 70 -15.59 -5.40 -11.90
C ALA A 70 -16.14 -6.66 -12.57
N GLU A 71 -15.51 -7.12 -13.66
CA GLU A 71 -15.89 -8.35 -14.37
C GLU A 71 -15.84 -9.59 -13.47
N ARG A 72 -14.88 -9.64 -12.54
CA ARG A 72 -14.70 -10.74 -11.58
C ARG A 72 -15.48 -10.56 -10.28
N GLY A 73 -16.28 -9.50 -10.16
CA GLY A 73 -17.13 -9.23 -9.00
C GLY A 73 -16.40 -8.67 -7.77
N TYR A 74 -15.15 -8.20 -7.91
CA TYR A 74 -14.46 -7.49 -6.84
C TYR A 74 -15.15 -6.14 -6.56
N PHE A 75 -15.22 -5.77 -5.28
CA PHE A 75 -15.83 -4.51 -4.84
C PHE A 75 -17.26 -4.30 -5.38
N SER A 76 -18.05 -5.38 -5.45
CA SER A 76 -19.43 -5.34 -5.97
C SER A 76 -20.27 -4.23 -5.33
N GLY A 77 -20.99 -3.48 -6.17
CA GLY A 77 -21.79 -2.32 -5.75
C GLY A 77 -21.00 -1.02 -5.59
N ILE A 78 -19.66 -1.02 -5.79
CA ILE A 78 -18.81 0.16 -5.71
C ILE A 78 -18.27 0.46 -7.12
N PRO A 79 -18.67 1.57 -7.77
CA PRO A 79 -18.11 1.98 -9.05
C PRO A 79 -16.61 2.29 -8.92
N LEU A 80 -15.76 1.50 -9.57
CA LEU A 80 -14.32 1.69 -9.52
C LEU A 80 -13.87 2.79 -10.50
N ARG A 81 -12.96 3.66 -10.05
CA ARG A 81 -12.31 4.66 -10.89
C ARG A 81 -11.14 4.03 -11.63
N ALA A 82 -11.04 4.28 -12.95
CA ALA A 82 -9.95 3.82 -13.81
C ALA A 82 -8.62 4.59 -13.64
N GLY A 83 -8.36 5.16 -12.45
CA GLY A 83 -7.17 5.94 -12.16
C GLY A 83 -6.12 5.16 -11.37
N PRO A 84 -4.87 5.63 -11.29
CA PRO A 84 -3.80 4.94 -10.59
C PRO A 84 -4.16 4.68 -9.12
N PRO A 85 -4.08 3.42 -8.64
CA PRO A 85 -4.29 3.09 -7.24
C PRO A 85 -3.34 3.86 -6.34
N ARG A 86 -3.70 4.07 -5.08
CA ARG A 86 -2.76 4.57 -4.07
C ARG A 86 -1.85 3.42 -3.61
N LEU A 87 -0.60 3.72 -3.30
CA LEU A 87 0.32 2.77 -2.65
C LEU A 87 0.60 3.25 -1.22
N LEU A 88 0.02 2.57 -0.25
CA LEU A 88 0.15 2.88 1.17
C LEU A 88 1.18 1.95 1.80
N LEU A 89 2.35 2.48 2.17
CA LEU A 89 3.38 1.75 2.89
C LEU A 89 3.16 1.95 4.39
N VAL A 90 2.69 0.92 5.08
CA VAL A 90 2.32 0.97 6.51
C VAL A 90 3.35 0.20 7.33
N ALA A 91 4.00 0.87 8.28
CA ALA A 91 4.99 0.24 9.15
C ALA A 91 5.05 0.95 10.52
N PRO A 92 5.67 0.34 11.55
CA PRO A 92 5.99 1.04 12.78
C PRO A 92 6.82 2.30 12.50
N ALA A 93 6.51 3.41 13.16
CA ALA A 93 7.10 4.72 12.85
C ALA A 93 8.64 4.74 12.97
N LEU A 94 9.19 3.97 13.91
CA LEU A 94 10.63 3.84 14.14
C LEU A 94 11.36 3.01 13.06
N GLU A 95 10.62 2.29 12.21
CA GLU A 95 11.17 1.37 11.21
C GLU A 95 11.24 1.98 9.79
N PHE A 96 10.82 3.24 9.63
CA PHE A 96 11.01 3.99 8.39
C PHE A 96 12.47 4.45 8.28
N HIS A 97 13.35 3.52 7.90
CA HIS A 97 14.77 3.78 7.71
C HIS A 97 15.03 4.66 6.46
N PRO A 98 15.98 5.61 6.50
CA PRO A 98 16.29 6.50 5.37
C PRO A 98 16.64 5.79 4.05
N SER A 99 17.23 4.60 4.10
CA SER A 99 17.54 3.80 2.90
C SER A 99 16.29 3.37 2.12
N LYS A 100 15.12 3.26 2.77
CA LYS A 100 13.83 3.02 2.09
C LYS A 100 13.38 4.26 1.31
N GLU A 101 13.71 5.47 1.79
CA GLU A 101 13.41 6.71 1.05
C GLU A 101 14.18 6.78 -0.27
N THR A 102 15.41 6.26 -0.32
CA THR A 102 16.22 6.22 -1.55
C THR A 102 15.54 5.40 -2.65
N VAL A 103 14.97 4.24 -2.32
CA VAL A 103 14.29 3.39 -3.33
C VAL A 103 13.02 4.07 -3.85
N LEU A 104 12.25 4.72 -2.97
CA LEU A 104 11.05 5.44 -3.37
C LEU A 104 11.35 6.64 -4.28
N GLY A 105 12.52 7.26 -4.15
CA GLY A 105 12.97 8.32 -5.05
C GLY A 105 13.17 7.89 -6.51
N PHE A 106 13.22 6.58 -6.78
CA PHE A 106 13.26 6.04 -8.15
C PHE A 106 11.88 5.72 -8.73
N PHE A 107 10.81 5.82 -7.93
CA PHE A 107 9.47 5.55 -8.42
C PHE A 107 9.03 6.69 -9.33
N ARG A 108 8.27 6.36 -10.37
CA ARG A 108 7.74 7.41 -11.23
C ARG A 108 6.76 8.30 -10.44
N PRO A 109 6.73 9.62 -10.70
CA PRO A 109 5.88 10.56 -9.95
C PRO A 109 4.38 10.29 -10.03
N ASP A 110 3.92 9.54 -11.05
CA ASP A 110 2.53 9.15 -11.22
C ASP A 110 2.10 7.99 -10.30
N ILE A 111 3.04 7.36 -9.60
CA ILE A 111 2.76 6.36 -8.56
C ILE A 111 2.44 7.10 -7.25
N PRO A 112 1.18 7.10 -6.79
CA PRO A 112 0.76 7.87 -5.61
C PRO A 112 1.14 7.14 -4.33
N VAL A 113 2.38 7.31 -3.89
CA VAL A 113 2.93 6.68 -2.69
C VAL A 113 2.69 7.51 -1.44
N GLU A 114 2.16 6.88 -0.39
CA GLU A 114 2.03 7.44 0.95
C GLU A 114 2.64 6.49 1.98
N ARG A 115 3.43 7.04 2.90
CA ARG A 115 3.99 6.34 4.06
C ARG A 115 3.13 6.62 5.28
N VAL A 116 2.76 5.57 5.99
CA VAL A 116 1.93 5.65 7.19
C VAL A 116 2.70 5.03 8.36
N GLY A 117 3.13 5.87 9.29
CA GLY A 117 3.82 5.45 10.51
C GLY A 117 2.86 5.07 11.62
N LEU A 118 2.99 3.85 12.18
CA LEU A 118 2.20 3.37 13.32
C LEU A 118 2.94 3.55 14.65
N GLY A 119 2.20 3.68 15.75
CA GLY A 119 2.75 3.75 17.11
C GLY A 119 3.42 2.43 17.54
N ILE A 120 4.26 2.48 18.59
CA ILE A 120 5.05 1.32 19.05
C ILE A 120 4.15 0.15 19.50
N GLN A 121 2.99 0.45 20.08
CA GLN A 121 2.00 -0.54 20.54
C GLN A 121 0.93 -0.85 19.47
N TRP A 122 1.24 -0.74 18.18
CA TRP A 122 0.26 -0.88 17.09
C TRP A 122 -0.51 -2.20 17.08
N ARG A 123 0.07 -3.28 17.64
CA ARG A 123 -0.59 -4.58 17.81
C ARG A 123 -1.69 -4.58 18.89
N GLN A 124 -1.65 -3.62 19.81
CA GLN A 124 -2.64 -3.43 20.89
C GLN A 124 -3.64 -2.34 20.51
N GLU A 125 -3.14 -1.22 19.97
CA GLU A 125 -3.97 -0.10 19.51
C GLU A 125 -3.39 0.48 18.22
N LEU A 126 -4.20 0.49 17.16
CA LEU A 126 -3.77 1.01 15.86
C LEU A 126 -3.77 2.54 15.85
N LYS A 127 -2.66 3.13 16.26
CA LYS A 127 -2.45 4.58 16.26
C LYS A 127 -1.57 5.01 15.09
N VAL A 128 -2.09 5.88 14.22
CA VAL A 128 -1.31 6.52 13.14
C VAL A 128 -0.57 7.72 13.73
N MET A 129 0.75 7.69 13.65
CA MET A 129 1.64 8.74 14.17
C MET A 129 1.93 9.79 13.10
N PHE A 130 2.10 9.37 11.85
CA PHE A 130 2.32 10.28 10.74
C PHE A 130 1.80 9.71 9.42
N ARG A 131 1.58 10.63 8.48
CA ARG A 131 1.40 10.37 7.05
C ARG A 131 2.37 11.27 6.29
N ALA A 132 3.10 10.72 5.34
CA ALA A 132 4.05 11.47 4.54
C ALA A 132 4.07 10.95 3.10
N PRO A 133 4.27 11.81 2.09
CA PRO A 133 4.47 11.32 0.73
C PRO A 133 5.73 10.44 0.64
N GLY A 134 5.80 9.58 -0.38
CA GLY A 134 6.98 8.76 -0.70
C GLY A 134 8.26 9.53 -1.07
N LYS A 135 8.19 10.88 -1.07
CA LYS A 135 9.12 11.87 -1.64
C LYS A 135 9.14 11.89 -3.18
N THR A 136 8.68 13.02 -3.71
CA THR A 136 8.98 13.51 -5.05
C THR A 136 10.36 14.17 -5.03
N ASN A 137 11.27 13.81 -5.94
CA ASN A 137 12.51 14.56 -6.12
C ASN A 137 12.16 16.02 -6.44
N SER A 138 12.40 16.93 -5.49
CA SER A 138 12.67 18.32 -5.83
C SER A 138 14.05 18.32 -6.46
N GLY A 139 14.08 18.14 -7.78
CA GLY A 139 15.31 18.29 -8.56
C GLY A 139 15.89 19.68 -8.32
N THR A 140 17.12 19.69 -7.84
CA THR A 140 18.07 20.79 -8.03
C THR A 140 18.84 20.56 -9.32
#